data_AF-A0A8J4TT33-F1
#
_entry.id   AF-A0A8J4TT33-F1
#
_cell.length_a   1.000
_cell.length_b   1.000
_cell.length_c   1.000
_cell.angle_alpha   90.00
_cell.angle_beta   90.00
_cell.angle_gamma   90.00
#
_symmetry.space_group_name_H-M   'P 1'
#
loop_
_entity.id
_entity.type
_entity.pdbx_description
1 polymer ?
#
loop_
_entity_poly.entity_id
_entity_poly.type
_entity_poly.pdbx_seq_one_letter_code
_entity_poly.pdbx_strand_id
1 'polypeptide(L)'
;SLRWKIELEPWASKSRSLEDEAFRFIKYITTPQLSCRNPADSLPAQGSWAMCLDNRFSLARSINSKHCRVYSLGLGGEDKQMERVLAKAGCEVHCFDPSIREAHLQDSHMWLHRLSIDWRDPNPAVMTQRQHSSTKKLSAVLNHYGHRQ
;
A
#
# COMPACT_ATOMS: atom_id res chain seq x y z
N SER A 1 -4.52 34.39 13.59
CA SER A 1 -5.08 33.06 13.92
C SER A 1 -4.82 32.14 12.73
N LEU A 2 -3.95 31.14 12.87
CA LEU A 2 -3.68 30.15 11.83
C LEU A 2 -4.89 29.20 11.75
N ARG A 3 -5.81 29.48 10.82
CA ARG A 3 -6.89 28.53 10.49
C ARG A 3 -6.25 27.33 9.81
N TRP A 4 -6.42 26.15 10.40
CA TRP A 4 -6.05 24.88 9.77
C TRP A 4 -6.75 24.79 8.40
N LYS A 5 -5.95 24.81 7.34
CA LYS A 5 -6.44 24.64 5.97
C LYS A 5 -6.42 23.15 5.68
N ILE A 6 -7.60 22.55 5.62
CA ILE A 6 -7.77 21.16 5.18
C ILE A 6 -7.84 21.21 3.66
N GLU A 7 -6.91 20.54 3.00
CA GLU A 7 -7.01 20.26 1.58
C GLU A 7 -8.03 19.15 1.39
N LEU A 8 -9.08 19.44 0.63
CA LEU A 8 -10.16 18.50 0.41
C LEU A 8 -9.73 17.49 -0.66
N GLU A 9 -10.05 16.23 -0.42
CA GLU A 9 -9.90 15.17 -1.41
C GLU A 9 -10.75 15.44 -2.66
N PRO A 10 -10.40 14.90 -3.84
CA PRO A 10 -11.12 15.16 -5.09
C PRO A 10 -12.61 14.82 -5.07
N TRP A 11 -13.02 13.93 -4.18
CA TRP A 11 -14.41 13.51 -3.99
C TRP A 11 -15.17 14.32 -2.94
N ALA A 12 -14.50 15.17 -2.14
CA ALA A 12 -15.12 15.90 -1.04
C ALA A 12 -15.67 17.27 -1.48
N SER A 13 -16.65 17.81 -0.75
CA SER A 13 -17.25 19.12 -1.03
C SER A 13 -16.88 20.16 0.04
N LYS A 14 -17.01 21.44 -0.32
CA LYS A 14 -16.94 22.55 0.65
C LYS A 14 -18.20 22.64 1.52
N SER A 15 -19.32 22.07 1.07
CA SER A 15 -20.58 22.02 1.81
C SER A 15 -20.52 21.01 2.94
N ARG A 16 -20.92 21.42 4.15
CA ARG A 16 -20.88 20.54 5.33
C ARG A 16 -22.18 19.73 5.46
N SER A 17 -22.13 18.46 5.10
CA SER A 17 -23.23 17.50 5.28
C SER A 17 -22.64 16.10 5.42
N LEU A 18 -22.90 15.43 6.55
CA LEU A 18 -22.35 14.11 6.82
C LEU A 18 -22.85 13.07 5.82
N GLU A 19 -24.15 13.09 5.52
CA GLU A 19 -24.79 12.15 4.60
C GLU A 19 -24.26 12.32 3.17
N ASP A 20 -24.15 13.56 2.69
CA ASP A 20 -23.65 13.84 1.35
C ASP A 20 -22.16 13.47 1.20
N GLU A 21 -21.34 13.70 2.22
CA GLU A 21 -19.93 13.28 2.21
C GLU A 21 -19.80 11.76 2.26
N ALA A 22 -20.60 11.09 3.08
CA ALA A 22 -20.63 9.62 3.11
C ALA A 22 -21.01 9.05 1.74
N PHE A 23 -22.04 9.60 1.10
CA PHE A 23 -22.44 9.17 -0.24
C PHE A 23 -21.34 9.39 -1.29
N ARG A 24 -20.70 10.57 -1.30
CA ARG A 24 -19.60 10.87 -2.23
C ARG A 24 -18.41 9.95 -2.01
N PHE A 25 -18.04 9.71 -0.75
CA PHE A 25 -16.95 8.80 -0.41
C PHE A 25 -17.25 7.38 -0.91
N ILE A 26 -18.44 6.84 -0.59
CA ILE A 26 -18.83 5.50 -1.02
C ILE A 26 -18.86 5.40 -2.55
N LYS A 27 -19.45 6.39 -3.24
CA LYS A 27 -19.46 6.45 -4.70
C LYS A 27 -18.04 6.47 -5.28
N TYR A 28 -17.14 7.24 -4.68
CA TYR A 28 -15.75 7.34 -5.12
C TYR A 28 -15.00 6.01 -4.98
N ILE A 29 -15.06 5.37 -3.80
CA ILE A 29 -14.33 4.12 -3.55
C ILE A 29 -14.92 2.90 -4.29
N THR A 30 -16.19 2.97 -4.72
CA THR A 30 -16.84 1.90 -5.49
C THR A 30 -16.77 2.11 -7.00
N THR A 31 -16.37 3.29 -7.47
CA THR A 31 -16.18 3.56 -8.89
C THR A 31 -14.76 3.20 -9.31
N PRO A 32 -14.54 2.32 -10.31
CA PRO A 32 -13.22 2.05 -10.85
C PRO A 32 -12.55 3.32 -11.36
N GLN A 33 -11.46 3.73 -10.70
CA GLN A 33 -10.74 4.97 -11.05
C GLN A 33 -9.76 4.77 -12.22
N LEU A 34 -9.46 3.52 -12.57
CA LEU A 34 -8.48 3.16 -13.59
C LEU A 34 -9.12 2.18 -14.58
N SER A 35 -8.86 2.38 -15.88
CA SER A 35 -9.31 1.50 -16.95
C SER A 35 -8.09 0.84 -17.59
N CYS A 36 -7.98 -0.47 -17.40
CA CYS A 36 -6.88 -1.28 -17.93
C CYS A 36 -7.21 -1.65 -19.38
N ARG A 37 -6.97 -0.71 -20.30
CA ARG A 37 -7.42 -0.81 -21.69
C ARG A 37 -6.60 -1.77 -22.56
N ASN A 38 -5.34 -2.06 -22.19
CA ASN A 38 -4.43 -2.84 -23.02
C ASN A 38 -3.96 -4.12 -22.32
N PRO A 39 -4.30 -5.31 -22.84
CA PRO A 39 -3.80 -6.60 -22.33
C PRO A 39 -2.28 -6.77 -22.48
N ALA A 40 -1.65 -6.05 -23.43
CA ALA A 40 -0.20 -6.06 -23.64
C ALA A 40 0.58 -5.41 -22.48
N ASP A 41 -0.09 -4.57 -21.68
CA ASP A 41 0.46 -3.93 -20.50
C ASP A 41 0.05 -4.70 -19.24
N SER A 42 0.08 -6.04 -19.30
CA SER A 42 -0.26 -6.87 -18.14
C SER A 42 0.81 -7.88 -17.79
N LEU A 43 1.06 -8.03 -16.49
CA LEU A 43 1.85 -9.16 -15.98
C LEU A 43 0.89 -10.32 -15.72
N PRO A 44 1.10 -11.49 -16.35
CA PRO A 44 0.33 -12.67 -16.01
C PRO A 44 0.68 -13.08 -14.58
N ALA A 45 -0.32 -13.08 -13.70
CA ALA A 45 -0.23 -13.76 -12.42
C ALA A 45 -0.68 -15.21 -12.58
N GLN A 46 -0.10 -16.15 -11.84
CA GLN A 46 -0.64 -17.51 -11.81
C GLN A 46 -2.08 -17.44 -11.25
N GLY A 47 -3.08 -17.85 -12.03
CA GLY A 47 -4.50 -17.73 -11.68
C GLY A 47 -5.35 -17.00 -12.72
N SER A 48 -6.55 -16.55 -12.34
CA SER A 48 -7.52 -15.87 -13.22
C SER A 48 -7.39 -14.33 -13.26
N TRP A 49 -6.31 -13.77 -12.70
CA TRP A 49 -6.13 -12.32 -12.58
C TRP A 49 -4.88 -11.86 -13.34
N ALA A 50 -5.01 -10.73 -14.03
CA ALA A 50 -3.90 -10.06 -14.70
C ALA A 50 -3.62 -8.73 -14.01
N MET A 51 -2.34 -8.40 -13.80
CA MET A 51 -1.97 -7.11 -13.21
C MET A 51 -1.96 -6.03 -14.27
N CYS A 52 -2.57 -4.89 -13.97
CA CYS A 52 -2.61 -3.75 -14.87
C CYS A 52 -1.37 -2.87 -14.71
N LEU A 53 -0.53 -2.80 -15.76
CA LEU A 53 0.65 -1.94 -15.80
C LEU A 53 0.33 -0.60 -16.46
N ASP A 54 -0.61 0.14 -15.89
CA ASP A 54 -1.06 1.42 -16.45
C ASP A 54 0.13 2.39 -16.61
N ASN A 55 0.34 2.87 -17.84
CA ASN A 55 1.45 3.75 -18.20
C ASN A 55 1.45 5.06 -17.42
N ARG A 56 0.31 5.51 -16.87
CA ARG A 56 0.23 6.70 -16.01
C ARG A 56 1.13 6.60 -14.78
N PHE A 57 1.37 5.39 -14.28
CA PHE A 57 2.22 5.14 -13.11
C PHE A 57 3.62 4.65 -13.50
N SER A 58 3.93 4.56 -14.80
CA SER A 58 5.21 4.05 -15.32
C SER A 58 5.62 2.67 -14.77
N LEU A 59 4.66 1.85 -14.31
CA LEU A 59 4.92 0.58 -13.65
C LEU A 59 5.70 -0.39 -14.54
N ALA A 60 5.26 -0.58 -15.80
CA ALA A 60 5.97 -1.43 -16.76
C ALA A 60 7.44 -1.01 -16.95
N ARG A 61 7.69 0.30 -17.03
CA ARG A 61 9.05 0.85 -17.16
C ARG A 61 9.89 0.56 -15.92
N SER A 62 9.35 0.82 -14.73
CA SER A 62 10.03 0.59 -13.45
C SER A 62 10.38 -0.88 -13.23
N ILE A 63 9.50 -1.78 -13.66
CA ILE A 63 9.73 -3.24 -13.62
C ILE A 63 10.86 -3.61 -14.59
N ASN A 64 10.77 -3.18 -15.85
CA ASN A 64 11.77 -3.48 -16.88
C ASN A 64 13.16 -2.93 -16.53
N SER A 65 13.24 -1.76 -15.89
CA SER A 65 14.50 -1.17 -15.45
C SER A 65 14.98 -1.70 -14.10
N LYS A 66 14.27 -2.66 -13.49
CA LYS A 66 14.56 -3.19 -12.13
C LYS A 66 14.62 -2.10 -11.04
N HIS A 67 13.90 -0.99 -11.24
CA HIS A 67 13.75 0.11 -10.29
C HIS A 67 12.31 0.14 -9.78
N CYS A 68 11.87 -1.00 -9.26
CA CYS A 68 10.52 -1.21 -8.77
C CYS A 68 10.58 -1.61 -7.30
N ARG A 69 9.88 -0.86 -6.44
CA ARG A 69 9.69 -1.20 -5.03
C ARG A 69 8.21 -1.28 -4.72
N VAL A 70 7.80 -2.35 -4.06
CA VAL A 70 6.40 -2.66 -3.78
C VAL A 70 6.20 -2.81 -2.28
N TYR A 71 5.18 -2.15 -1.75
CA TYR A 71 4.72 -2.33 -0.37
C TYR A 71 3.38 -3.04 -0.42
N SER A 72 3.33 -4.31 -0.03
CA SER A 72 2.09 -5.07 0.14
C SER A 72 1.68 -5.05 1.61
N LEU A 73 0.41 -4.75 1.88
CA LEU A 73 -0.16 -4.65 3.22
C LEU A 73 -1.25 -5.72 3.37
N GLY A 74 -1.01 -6.71 4.23
CA GLY A 74 -1.90 -7.85 4.48
C GLY A 74 -2.53 -7.84 5.87
N LEU A 75 -3.64 -8.56 6.00
CA LEU A 75 -4.38 -8.75 7.26
C LEU A 75 -4.58 -10.24 7.60
N GLY A 76 -3.62 -11.11 7.25
CA GLY A 76 -3.70 -12.54 7.56
C GLY A 76 -4.09 -13.46 6.39
N GLY A 77 -3.80 -13.04 5.15
CA GLY A 77 -3.99 -13.86 3.96
C GLY A 77 -2.75 -14.69 3.62
N GLU A 78 -2.93 -15.99 3.36
CA GLU A 78 -1.82 -16.87 2.99
C GLU A 78 -1.37 -16.71 1.53
N ASP A 79 -2.27 -16.27 0.64
CA ASP A 79 -1.93 -16.14 -0.77
C ASP A 79 -1.12 -14.86 -1.04
N LYS A 80 0.11 -15.06 -1.53
CA LYS A 80 1.07 -14.01 -1.90
C LYS A 80 1.44 -14.09 -3.39
N GLN A 81 0.54 -14.62 -4.21
CA GLN A 81 0.75 -14.81 -5.64
C GLN A 81 1.15 -13.50 -6.34
N MET A 82 0.48 -12.39 -6.03
CA MET A 82 0.76 -11.10 -6.67
C MET A 82 2.17 -10.59 -6.33
N GLU A 83 2.55 -10.70 -5.07
CA GLU A 83 3.86 -10.32 -4.56
C GLU A 83 4.96 -11.18 -5.17
N ARG A 84 4.74 -12.50 -5.27
CA ARG A 84 5.68 -13.42 -5.93
C ARG A 84 5.85 -13.10 -7.42
N VAL A 85 4.78 -12.72 -8.12
CA VAL A 85 4.85 -12.33 -9.54
C VAL A 85 5.69 -11.06 -9.71
N LEU A 86 5.47 -10.05 -8.86
CA LEU A 86 6.25 -8.82 -8.89
C LEU A 86 7.72 -9.03 -8.49
N ALA A 87 7.98 -9.87 -7.49
CA ALA A 87 9.34 -10.22 -7.08
C ALA A 87 10.08 -10.97 -8.19
N LYS A 88 9.43 -11.94 -8.86
CA LYS A 88 9.97 -12.63 -10.04
C LYS A 88 10.20 -11.70 -11.24
N ALA A 89 9.39 -10.65 -11.37
CA ALA A 89 9.58 -9.61 -12.37
C ALA A 89 10.74 -8.65 -12.04
N GLY A 90 11.38 -8.80 -10.86
CA GLY A 90 12.56 -8.04 -10.45
C GLY A 90 12.28 -6.86 -9.52
N CYS A 91 11.08 -6.74 -8.97
CA CYS A 91 10.78 -5.74 -7.94
C CYS A 91 11.35 -6.14 -6.57
N GLU A 92 11.79 -5.15 -5.79
CA GLU A 92 11.99 -5.31 -4.34
C GLU A 92 10.63 -5.24 -3.64
N VAL A 93 10.16 -6.36 -3.09
CA VAL A 93 8.81 -6.45 -2.52
C VAL A 93 8.89 -6.54 -0.99
N HIS A 94 8.23 -5.62 -0.29
CA HIS A 94 8.08 -5.66 1.16
C HIS A 94 6.64 -5.99 1.53
N CYS A 95 6.42 -7.10 2.23
CA CYS A 95 5.11 -7.55 2.68
C CYS A 95 4.96 -7.28 4.17
N PHE A 96 3.98 -6.47 4.56
CA PHE A 96 3.65 -6.13 5.93
C PHE A 96 2.38 -6.85 6.33
N ASP A 97 2.49 -7.88 7.17
CA ASP A 97 1.34 -8.63 7.66
C ASP A 97 1.58 -9.07 9.12
N PRO A 98 0.70 -8.69 10.08
CA PRO A 98 0.90 -9.01 11.50
C PRO A 98 0.79 -10.51 11.83
N SER A 99 0.21 -11.32 10.93
CA SER A 99 0.06 -12.78 11.09
C SER A 99 1.32 -13.58 10.78
N ILE A 100 2.31 -12.97 10.11
CA ILE A 100 3.57 -13.64 9.77
C ILE A 100 4.24 -14.13 11.05
N ARG A 101 4.60 -15.42 11.10
CA ARG A 101 5.16 -16.02 12.33
C ARG A 101 6.59 -15.55 12.60
N GLU A 102 7.41 -15.48 11.56
CA GLU A 102 8.84 -15.13 11.61
C GLU A 102 9.07 -13.74 11.01
N ALA A 103 9.52 -12.80 11.83
CA ALA A 103 9.81 -11.44 11.36
C ALA A 103 11.08 -11.44 10.50
N HIS A 104 11.00 -10.84 9.31
CA HIS A 104 12.12 -10.59 8.40
C HIS A 104 12.67 -11.83 7.66
N LEU A 105 11.77 -12.69 7.17
CA LEU A 105 12.15 -13.70 6.18
C LEU A 105 12.41 -13.06 4.81
N GLN A 106 13.51 -13.45 4.18
CA GLN A 106 13.80 -13.15 2.79
C GLN A 106 13.48 -14.37 1.95
N ASP A 107 12.44 -14.28 1.11
CA ASP A 107 12.08 -15.34 0.15
C ASP A 107 12.03 -14.73 -1.25
N SER A 108 12.86 -15.21 -2.18
CA SER A 108 12.72 -14.92 -3.61
C SER A 108 12.56 -13.42 -3.97
N HIS A 109 13.35 -12.53 -3.35
CA HIS A 109 13.28 -11.05 -3.47
C HIS A 109 12.10 -10.37 -2.74
N MET A 110 11.47 -11.08 -1.82
CA MET A 110 10.45 -10.56 -0.91
C MET A 110 10.98 -10.45 0.51
N TRP A 111 10.63 -9.36 1.18
CA TRP A 111 10.91 -9.08 2.59
C TRP A 111 9.62 -9.18 3.38
N LEU A 112 9.53 -10.17 4.27
CA LEU A 112 8.33 -10.41 5.09
C LEU A 112 8.45 -9.71 6.45
N HIS A 113 7.54 -8.79 6.76
CA HIS A 113 7.55 -7.99 7.99
C HIS A 113 6.32 -8.34 8.82
N ARG A 114 6.55 -8.80 10.06
CA ARG A 114 5.48 -9.01 11.06
C ARG A 114 5.03 -7.68 11.66
N LEU A 115 4.41 -6.85 10.83
CA LEU A 115 4.04 -5.48 11.12
C LEU A 115 2.81 -5.12 10.28
N SER A 116 1.91 -4.34 10.85
CA SER A 116 0.74 -3.74 10.24
C SER A 116 0.93 -2.22 10.14
N ILE A 117 0.15 -1.57 9.28
CA ILE A 117 0.22 -0.12 9.07
C ILE A 117 -0.94 0.55 9.80
N ASP A 118 -0.62 1.61 10.54
CA ASP A 118 -1.60 2.48 11.18
C ASP A 118 -1.50 3.90 10.60
N TRP A 119 -2.61 4.62 10.58
CA TRP A 119 -2.65 6.02 10.19
C TRP A 119 -2.37 6.96 11.38
N ARG A 120 -2.49 6.45 12.62
CA ARG A 120 -2.33 7.23 13.86
C ARG A 120 -0.87 7.41 14.25
N ASP A 121 -0.56 8.55 14.86
CA ASP A 121 0.71 8.69 15.58
C ASP A 121 0.65 7.82 16.83
N PRO A 122 1.78 7.21 17.25
CA PRO A 122 1.82 6.55 18.53
C PRO A 122 1.43 7.55 19.62
N ASN A 123 0.44 7.19 20.44
CA ASN A 123 -0.03 8.05 21.51
C ASN A 123 1.13 8.29 22.50
N PRO A 124 1.59 9.55 22.71
CA PRO A 124 2.73 9.85 23.57
C PRO A 124 2.48 9.48 25.04
N ALA A 125 1.23 9.28 25.46
CA ALA A 125 0.88 8.83 26.80
C ALA A 125 1.00 7.30 27.00
N VAL A 126 1.20 6.52 25.93
CA VAL A 126 1.40 5.07 26.02
C VAL A 126 2.88 4.78 26.22
N MET A 127 3.23 4.24 27.39
CA MET A 127 4.62 3.92 27.76
C MET A 127 5.35 3.09 26.69
N THR A 128 6.59 3.47 26.41
CA THR A 128 7.55 2.81 25.51
C THR A 128 7.71 1.30 25.78
N GLN A 129 7.40 0.79 26.98
CA GLN A 129 7.47 -0.65 27.27
C GLN A 129 6.36 -1.50 26.62
N ARG A 130 5.30 -0.90 26.06
CA ARG A 130 4.34 -1.60 25.17
C ARG A 130 4.71 -1.48 23.68
N GLN A 131 5.93 -1.02 23.34
CA GLN A 131 6.38 -0.80 21.95
C GLN A 131 6.66 -2.05 21.13
N HIS A 132 6.28 -3.24 21.60
CA HIS A 132 5.96 -4.35 20.69
C HIS A 132 4.64 -4.11 19.94
N SER A 133 4.30 -2.85 19.66
CA SER A 133 3.19 -2.52 18.78
C SER A 133 3.51 -3.11 17.42
N SER A 134 2.71 -4.08 17.01
CA SER A 134 2.73 -4.63 15.67
C SER A 134 2.21 -3.62 14.65
N THR A 135 2.00 -2.36 15.00
CA THR A 135 1.57 -1.31 14.06
C THR A 135 2.55 -0.13 14.03
N LYS A 136 2.78 0.42 12.82
CA LYS A 136 3.56 1.66 12.60
C LYS A 136 2.93 2.49 11.48
N LYS A 137 3.15 3.81 11.49
CA LYS A 137 2.85 4.65 10.33
C LYS A 137 3.64 4.23 9.11
N LEU A 138 3.03 4.33 7.93
CA LEU A 138 3.72 4.09 6.66
C LEU A 138 4.96 4.99 6.52
N SER A 139 4.84 6.28 6.84
CA SER A 139 5.99 7.20 6.82
C SER A 139 7.13 6.76 7.75
N ALA A 140 6.81 6.22 8.94
CA ALA A 140 7.81 5.70 9.86
C ALA A 140 8.49 4.43 9.31
N VAL A 141 7.73 3.56 8.65
CA VAL A 141 8.24 2.39 7.94
C VAL A 141 9.19 2.80 6.81
N LEU A 142 8.76 3.71 5.93
CA LEU A 142 9.58 4.22 4.82
C LEU A 142 10.89 4.82 5.32
N ASN A 143 10.83 5.62 6.40
CA ASN A 143 12.01 6.23 7.00
C ASN A 143 12.97 5.18 7.56
N HIS A 144 12.45 4.16 8.25
CA HIS A 144 13.25 3.12 8.89
C HIS A 144 14.07 2.32 7.88
N TYR A 145 13.50 2.04 6.70
CA TYR A 145 14.20 1.33 5.63
C TYR A 145 14.97 2.25 4.67
N GLY A 146 15.03 3.56 4.93
CA GLY A 146 15.75 4.50 4.07
C GLY A 146 15.06 4.75 2.71
N HIS A 147 13.77 4.47 2.61
CA HIS A 147 12.98 4.56 1.38
C HIS A 147 12.26 5.91 1.24
N ARG A 148 12.93 6.99 1.63
CA ARG A 148 12.43 8.36 1.40
C ARG A 148 12.57 8.70 -0.09
N GLN A 149 11.49 9.21 -0.68
CA GLN A 149 11.57 9.93 -1.95
C GLN A 149 12.06 11.36 -1.70
#